data_AF-A0A183HR33-F1
#
_entry.id   AF-A0A183HR33-F1
#
_cell.length_a   1.000
_cell.length_b   1.000
_cell.length_c   1.000
_cell.angle_alpha   90.00
_cell.angle_beta   90.00
_cell.angle_gamma   90.00
#
_symmetry.space_group_name_H-M   'P 1'
#
loop_
_entity.id
_entity.type
_entity.pdbx_description
1 polymer ?
#
loop_
_entity_poly.entity_id
_entity_poly.type
_entity_poly.pdbx_seq_one_letter_code
_entity_poly.pdbx_strand_id
1 'polypeptide(L)'
;MTRRQLVATLAGDDRYETKVYYKLENSTRENPNLIPSDFDYRLVACFCEPDTTFPVLFVVHEGEPQRCRCGHWYKLIDQAGADHV
;
A
#
# COMPACT_ATOMS: atom_id res chain seq x y z
N MET A 1 16.73 -9.72 -0.08
CA MET A 1 15.61 -10.60 0.32
C MET A 1 15.88 -11.05 1.75
N THR A 2 15.01 -10.72 2.70
CA THR A 2 15.18 -11.10 4.11
C THR A 2 14.79 -12.57 4.35
N ARG A 3 15.22 -13.17 5.47
CA ARG A 3 14.80 -14.54 5.84
C ARG A 3 13.27 -14.67 5.90
N ARG A 4 12.57 -13.63 6.40
CA ARG A 4 11.10 -13.60 6.49
C ARG A 4 10.45 -13.67 5.11
N GLN A 5 10.94 -12.88 4.15
CA GLN A 5 10.47 -12.89 2.76
C GLN A 5 10.69 -14.26 2.10
N LEU A 6 11.89 -14.83 2.24
CA LEU A 6 12.19 -16.16 1.68
C LEU A 6 11.27 -17.25 2.23
N VAL A 7 11.03 -17.27 3.54
CA VAL A 7 10.15 -18.24 4.18
C VAL A 7 8.71 -18.09 3.68
N ALA A 8 8.21 -16.87 3.55
CA ALA A 8 6.89 -16.61 3.00
C ALA A 8 6.75 -17.12 1.56
N THR A 9 7.70 -16.77 0.68
CA THR A 9 7.70 -17.24 -0.71
C THR A 9 7.72 -18.77 -0.81
N LEU A 10 8.56 -19.45 -0.01
CA LEU A 10 8.63 -20.91 0.00
C LEU A 10 7.35 -21.57 0.55
N ALA A 11 6.62 -20.87 1.41
CA ALA A 11 5.31 -21.30 1.93
C ALA A 11 4.16 -21.01 0.94
N GLY A 12 4.42 -20.40 -0.22
CA GLY A 12 3.40 -19.97 -1.17
C GLY A 12 2.63 -18.71 -0.74
N ASP A 13 3.18 -17.97 0.21
CA ASP A 13 2.62 -16.70 0.68
C ASP A 13 3.09 -15.54 -0.19
N ASP A 14 2.14 -14.89 -0.83
CA ASP A 14 2.35 -13.84 -1.84
C ASP A 14 2.33 -12.42 -1.26
N ARG A 15 2.40 -12.24 0.07
CA ARG A 15 2.28 -10.91 0.70
C ARG A 15 3.33 -9.88 0.25
N TYR A 16 4.46 -10.36 -0.28
CA TYR A 16 5.55 -9.53 -0.80
C TYR A 16 5.48 -9.30 -2.31
N GLU A 17 4.54 -9.93 -3.00
CA GLU A 17 4.32 -9.71 -4.43
C GLU A 17 3.62 -8.36 -4.69
N THR A 18 3.69 -7.90 -5.94
CA THR A 18 3.02 -6.65 -6.32
C THR A 18 1.50 -6.87 -6.36
N LYS A 19 0.79 -6.29 -5.39
CA LYS A 19 -0.68 -6.35 -5.32
C LYS A 19 -1.35 -5.09 -5.86
N VAL A 20 -2.45 -5.31 -6.56
CA VAL A 20 -3.40 -4.25 -6.92
C VAL A 20 -4.45 -4.18 -5.80
N TYR A 21 -4.48 -3.07 -5.09
CA TYR A 21 -5.48 -2.82 -4.06
C TYR A 21 -6.62 -1.98 -4.63
N TYR A 22 -7.86 -2.37 -4.34
CA TYR A 22 -9.01 -1.51 -4.58
C TYR A 22 -9.02 -0.39 -3.55
N LYS A 23 -8.99 0.85 -4.01
CA LYS A 23 -9.08 2.01 -3.13
C LYS A 23 -10.46 2.06 -2.49
N LEU A 24 -10.53 2.47 -1.23
CA LEU A 24 -11.77 2.83 -0.57
C LEU A 24 -12.48 3.91 -1.37
N GLU A 25 -13.78 3.75 -1.57
CA GLU A 25 -14.63 4.70 -2.29
C GLU A 25 -14.58 6.10 -1.62
N ASN A 26 -14.62 6.15 -0.29
CA ASN A 26 -14.59 7.38 0.50
C ASN A 26 -13.52 7.30 1.61
N SER A 27 -12.24 7.33 1.23
CA SER A 27 -11.16 7.39 2.23
C SER A 27 -11.10 8.77 2.90
N THR A 28 -10.92 8.80 4.21
CA THR A 28 -10.64 10.01 4.99
C THR A 28 -9.27 9.92 5.65
N ARG A 29 -8.84 10.97 6.35
CA ARG A 29 -7.60 10.91 7.13
C ARG A 29 -7.71 9.87 8.25
N GLU A 30 -8.89 9.74 8.85
CA GLU A 30 -9.21 8.79 9.93
C GLU A 30 -9.46 7.37 9.39
N ASN A 31 -9.88 7.25 8.13
CA ASN A 31 -10.10 5.98 7.44
C ASN A 31 -9.34 5.94 6.09
N PRO A 32 -8.00 5.85 6.11
CA PRO A 32 -7.17 5.84 4.92
C PRO A 32 -7.05 4.45 4.28
N ASN A 33 -6.57 4.39 3.04
CA ASN A 33 -6.12 3.14 2.42
C ASN A 33 -4.83 2.66 3.10
N LEU A 34 -4.84 1.46 3.66
CA LEU A 34 -3.69 0.91 4.37
C LEU A 34 -2.70 0.27 3.39
N ILE A 35 -1.43 0.64 3.51
CA ILE A 35 -0.36 0.22 2.62
C ILE A 35 0.69 -0.57 3.43
N PRO A 36 0.73 -1.90 3.28
CA PRO A 36 1.69 -2.73 4.00
C PRO A 36 3.14 -2.42 3.60
N SER A 37 4.09 -2.47 4.52
CA SER A 37 5.52 -2.37 4.20
C SER A 37 6.41 -2.99 5.29
N ASP A 38 7.57 -3.52 4.87
CA ASP A 38 8.69 -3.88 5.77
C ASP A 38 9.61 -2.69 6.07
N PHE A 39 9.42 -1.58 5.36
CA PHE A 39 10.24 -0.38 5.41
C PHE A 39 9.41 0.81 5.91
N ASP A 40 10.10 1.88 6.29
CA ASP A 40 9.53 3.18 6.68
C ASP A 40 8.95 3.97 5.50
N TYR A 41 8.98 3.40 4.28
CA TYR A 41 8.30 3.95 3.11
C TYR A 41 7.88 2.87 2.11
N ARG A 42 6.93 3.21 1.22
CA ARG A 42 6.55 2.42 0.05
C ARG A 42 6.15 3.32 -1.12
N LEU A 43 6.58 2.97 -2.33
CA LEU A 43 6.11 3.63 -3.55
C LEU A 43 4.69 3.14 -3.87
N VAL A 44 3.76 4.07 -4.04
CA VAL A 44 2.36 3.81 -4.39
C VAL A 44 2.05 4.37 -5.77
N ALA A 45 1.38 3.55 -6.59
CA ALA A 45 0.80 3.95 -7.86
C ALA A 45 -0.72 4.14 -7.70
N CYS A 46 -1.18 5.40 -7.68
CA CYS A 46 -2.61 5.71 -7.62
C CYS A 46 -3.17 6.01 -9.02
N PHE A 47 -4.08 5.16 -9.47
CA PHE A 47 -4.87 5.37 -10.69
C PHE A 47 -6.06 6.28 -10.42
N CYS A 48 -5.83 7.60 -10.36
CA CYS A 48 -6.82 8.58 -9.89
C CYS A 48 -8.20 8.51 -10.58
N GLU A 49 -8.20 8.15 -11.85
CA GLU A 49 -9.39 8.03 -12.69
C GLU A 49 -9.55 6.56 -13.10
N PRO A 50 -10.79 6.06 -13.24
CA PRO A 50 -11.04 4.77 -13.87
C PRO A 50 -10.37 4.72 -15.26
N ASP A 51 -9.82 3.56 -15.61
CA ASP A 51 -9.22 3.27 -16.92
C ASP A 51 -8.01 4.12 -17.36
N THR A 52 -7.46 4.96 -16.48
CA THR A 52 -6.22 5.68 -16.79
C THR A 52 -5.03 4.71 -16.89
N THR A 53 -4.15 4.93 -17.86
CA THR A 53 -2.88 4.20 -17.97
C THR A 53 -1.72 4.93 -17.29
N PHE A 54 -1.96 6.14 -16.76
CA PHE A 54 -0.95 7.00 -16.16
C PHE A 54 -1.21 7.16 -14.66
N PRO A 55 -0.60 6.32 -13.81
CA PRO A 55 -0.75 6.46 -12.37
C PRO A 55 0.02 7.67 -11.84
N VAL A 56 -0.49 8.23 -10.74
CA VAL A 56 0.30 9.14 -9.90
C VAL A 56 1.18 8.29 -9.01
N LEU A 57 2.50 8.45 -9.17
CA LEU A 57 3.50 7.84 -8.31
C LEU A 57 3.86 8.78 -7.17
N PHE A 58 3.78 8.28 -5.94
CA PHE A 58 4.24 9.02 -4.76
C PHE A 58 4.68 8.06 -3.67
N VAL A 59 5.52 8.55 -2.76
CA VAL A 59 6.03 7.77 -1.64
C VAL A 59 5.13 7.99 -0.43
N VAL A 60 4.62 6.89 0.12
CA VAL A 60 3.97 6.87 1.43
C VAL A 60 5.05 6.51 2.45
N HIS A 61 5.29 7.40 3.40
CA HIS A 61 6.19 7.24 4.54
C HIS A 61 5.41 6.76 5.77
N GLU A 62 6.14 6.22 6.74
CA GLU A 62 5.63 5.90 8.06
C GLU A 62 5.09 7.15 8.78
N GLY A 63 4.09 6.95 9.64
CA GLY A 63 3.54 7.99 10.51
C GLY A 63 2.14 8.44 10.10
N GLU A 64 1.99 9.73 9.80
CA GLU A 64 0.70 10.34 9.49
C GLU A 64 0.18 9.93 8.10
N PRO A 65 -1.14 9.74 7.93
CA PRO A 65 -1.72 9.49 6.61
C PRO A 65 -1.35 10.59 5.61
N GLN A 66 -0.99 10.18 4.41
CA GLN A 66 -0.65 11.08 3.29
C GLN A 66 -1.74 11.05 2.23
N ARG A 67 -1.88 12.17 1.52
CA ARG A 67 -2.97 12.38 0.57
C ARG A 67 -2.46 12.41 -0.87
N CYS A 68 -3.06 11.61 -1.74
CA CYS A 68 -2.84 11.71 -3.18
C CYS A 68 -3.56 12.93 -3.77
N ARG A 69 -3.15 13.40 -4.96
CA ARG A 69 -3.77 14.55 -5.65
C ARG A 69 -5.27 14.38 -5.92
N CYS A 70 -5.77 13.14 -6.06
CA CYS A 70 -7.21 12.87 -6.25
C CYS A 70 -8.02 13.02 -4.95
N GLY A 71 -7.36 13.23 -3.82
CA GLY A 71 -8.00 13.45 -2.54
C GLY A 71 -8.05 12.23 -1.64
N HIS A 72 -7.74 11.03 -2.15
CA HIS A 72 -7.68 9.81 -1.34
C HIS A 72 -6.49 9.79 -0.37
N TRP A 73 -6.72 9.18 0.78
CA TRP A 73 -5.75 9.09 1.88
C TRP A 73 -5.12 7.70 1.95
N TYR A 74 -3.85 7.66 2.33
CA TYR A 74 -3.04 6.45 2.41
C TYR A 74 -2.23 6.46 3.69
N LYS A 75 -2.09 5.32 4.36
CA LYS A 75 -1.27 5.16 5.56
C LYS A 75 -0.41 3.92 5.46
N LEU A 76 0.88 4.09 5.71
CA LEU A 76 1.80 2.96 5.82
C LEU A 76 1.48 2.18 7.11
N ILE A 77 1.47 0.85 7.01
CA ILE A 77 1.36 -0.07 8.14
C ILE A 77 2.44 -1.14 8.06
N ASP A 78 2.81 -1.73 9.18
CA ASP A 78 3.77 -2.84 9.21
C ASP A 78 3.18 -4.06 8.49
N GLN A 79 3.99 -4.71 7.66
CA GLN A 79 3.62 -5.90 6.89
C GLN A 79 3.11 -7.05 7.78
N ALA A 80 3.61 -7.22 9.01
CA ALA A 80 3.15 -8.25 9.92
C ALA A 80 1.72 -8.00 10.43
N GLY A 81 1.24 -6.76 10.39
CA GLY A 81 -0.15 -6.42 10.70
C GLY A 81 -1.10 -6.49 9.51
N ALA A 82 -0.59 -6.81 8.32
CA ALA A 82 -1.31 -6.71 7.05
C ALA A 82 -1.81 -8.04 6.49
N ASP A 83 -1.75 -9.13 7.28
CA ASP A 83 -2.07 -10.49 6.82
C ASP A 83 -3.52 -10.65 6.29
N HIS A 84 -4.37 -9.63 6.42
CA HIS A 84 -5.77 -9.58 5.95
C HIS A 84 -6.19 -8.26 5.29
N VAL A 85 -5.24 -7.41 4.87
CA VAL A 85 -5.54 -6.14 4.17
C VAL A 85 -5.67 -6.36 2.66
#